data_AF-A0A9X3MAT2-F1
#
_entry.id   AF-A0A9X3MAT2-F1
#
_cell.length_a   1.000
_cell.length_b   1.000
_cell.length_c   1.000
_cell.angle_alpha   90.00
_cell.angle_beta   90.00
_cell.angle_gamma   90.00
#
_symmetry.space_group_name_H-M   'P 1'
#
loop_
_entity.id
_entity.type
_entity.pdbx_description
1 polymer ?
#
loop_
_entity_poly.entity_id
_entity_poly.type
_entity_poly.pdbx_seq_one_letter_code
_entity_poly.pdbx_strand_id
1 'polypeptide(L)'
;MMQVSADLSVLLESQAWQDILATLPQELSARGFHPVSIFAIQVAESCPNDAPLAQEYLFQFGTIPQEIPLWRIIVNGETTQPLAAAASTVADCLPAGAPWLGSAEIGFTEMGLGIPAVWRAEATK
;
A
#
# COMPACT_ATOMS: atom_id res chain seq x y z
N MET A 1 -20.52 5.39 5.02
CA MET A 1 -19.22 4.90 4.50
C MET A 1 -18.82 3.71 5.36
N MET A 2 -18.10 2.75 4.79
CA MET A 2 -17.60 1.57 5.49
C MET A 2 -16.16 1.83 5.89
N GLN A 3 -15.82 1.53 7.15
CA GLN A 3 -14.45 1.54 7.62
C GLN A 3 -13.75 0.29 7.11
N VAL A 4 -12.61 0.47 6.44
CA VAL A 4 -11.84 -0.60 5.83
C VAL A 4 -10.35 -0.42 6.08
N SER A 5 -9.63 -1.52 6.01
CA SER A 5 -8.18 -1.58 6.01
C SER A 5 -7.72 -2.31 4.75
N ALA A 6 -6.89 -1.66 3.93
CA ALA A 6 -6.21 -2.30 2.82
C ALA A 6 -4.76 -2.61 3.24
N ASP A 7 -4.34 -3.87 3.12
CA ASP A 7 -3.01 -4.34 3.47
C ASP A 7 -2.32 -4.92 2.25
N LEU A 8 -1.30 -4.22 1.77
CA LEU A 8 -0.61 -4.51 0.51
C LEU A 8 0.87 -4.80 0.78
N SER A 9 1.37 -5.89 0.20
CA SER A 9 2.79 -6.09 -0.07
C SER A 9 3.11 -5.56 -1.46
N VAL A 10 4.13 -4.71 -1.59
CA VAL A 10 4.43 -3.98 -2.84
C VAL A 10 5.92 -3.99 -3.12
N LEU A 11 6.30 -4.26 -4.37
CA LEU A 11 7.65 -4.04 -4.87
C LEU A 11 7.80 -2.61 -5.34
N LEU A 12 8.53 -1.82 -4.57
CA LEU A 12 8.61 -0.39 -4.75
C LEU A 12 9.98 0.15 -4.35
N GLU A 13 10.59 0.92 -5.24
CA GLU A 13 11.83 1.61 -4.94
C GLU A 13 11.64 2.64 -3.81
N SER A 14 12.63 2.74 -2.92
CA SER A 14 12.55 3.65 -1.77
C SER A 14 12.35 5.11 -2.18
N GLN A 15 12.98 5.56 -3.28
CA GLN A 15 12.78 6.93 -3.76
C GLN A 15 11.36 7.16 -4.27
N ALA A 16 10.82 6.21 -5.06
CA ALA A 16 9.46 6.29 -5.57
C ALA A 16 8.42 6.30 -4.43
N TRP A 17 8.66 5.56 -3.34
CA TRP A 17 7.85 5.64 -2.12
C TRP A 17 7.88 7.04 -1.49
N GLN A 18 9.08 7.63 -1.31
CA GLN A 18 9.22 8.96 -0.72
C GLN A 18 8.53 10.03 -1.56
N ASP A 19 8.60 9.91 -2.89
CA ASP A 19 8.02 10.87 -3.83
C ASP A 19 6.49 10.91 -3.76
N ILE A 20 5.84 9.76 -3.52
CA ILE A 20 4.37 9.69 -3.46
C ILE A 20 3.78 9.88 -2.06
N LEU A 21 4.57 9.70 -0.98
CA LEU A 21 4.03 9.71 0.38
C LEU A 21 3.26 11.00 0.72
N ALA A 22 3.74 12.15 0.23
CA ALA A 22 3.11 13.45 0.49
C ALA A 22 1.77 13.64 -0.24
N THR A 23 1.59 13.00 -1.39
CA THR A 23 0.40 13.17 -2.26
C THR A 23 -0.58 12.01 -2.16
N LEU A 24 -0.14 10.84 -1.67
CA LEU A 24 -0.93 9.63 -1.55
C LEU A 24 -2.29 9.84 -0.84
N PRO A 25 -2.38 10.57 0.30
CA PRO A 25 -3.67 10.79 0.94
C PRO A 25 -4.69 11.55 0.07
N GLN A 26 -4.20 12.51 -0.72
CA GLN A 26 -5.01 13.31 -1.62
C GLN A 26 -5.49 12.46 -2.81
N GLU A 27 -4.60 11.66 -3.41
CA GLU A 27 -4.92 10.75 -4.52
C GLU A 27 -5.96 9.69 -4.12
N LEU A 28 -5.80 9.09 -2.94
CA LEU A 28 -6.78 8.17 -2.37
C LEU A 28 -8.16 8.83 -2.27
N SER A 29 -8.20 10.05 -1.70
CA SER A 29 -9.45 10.80 -1.51
C SER A 29 -10.11 11.15 -2.84
N ALA A 30 -9.33 11.54 -3.85
CA ALA A 30 -9.82 11.83 -5.19
C ALA A 30 -10.46 10.61 -5.87
N ARG A 31 -10.06 9.40 -5.47
CA ARG A 31 -10.63 8.13 -5.94
C ARG A 31 -11.75 7.59 -5.05
N GLY A 32 -12.18 8.32 -4.02
CA GLY A 32 -13.28 7.92 -3.14
C GLY A 32 -12.88 6.92 -2.03
N PHE A 33 -11.59 6.87 -1.70
CA PHE A 33 -11.08 6.23 -0.49
C PHE A 33 -10.56 7.34 0.43
N HIS A 34 -11.19 7.56 1.58
CA HIS A 34 -10.80 8.61 2.52
C HIS A 34 -9.86 8.02 3.59
N PRO A 35 -8.53 8.22 3.49
CA PRO A 35 -7.61 7.60 4.42
C PRO A 35 -7.68 8.27 5.81
N VAL A 36 -7.62 7.43 6.84
CA VAL A 36 -7.53 7.81 8.26
C VAL A 36 -6.09 7.67 8.75
N SER A 37 -5.41 6.59 8.35
CA SER A 37 -3.98 6.40 8.63
C SER A 37 -3.31 5.57 7.54
N ILE A 38 -2.02 5.84 7.34
CA ILE A 38 -1.16 5.08 6.44
C ILE A 38 0.02 4.60 7.26
N PHE A 39 0.25 3.29 7.23
CA PHE A 39 1.46 2.66 7.76
C PHE A 39 2.27 2.10 6.62
N ALA A 40 3.58 2.18 6.73
CA ALA A 40 4.48 1.57 5.76
C ALA A 40 5.75 1.08 6.46
N ILE A 41 6.19 -0.12 6.10
CA ILE A 41 7.45 -0.71 6.56
C ILE A 41 8.11 -1.44 5.39
N GLN A 42 9.40 -1.18 5.21
CA GLN A 42 10.24 -2.01 4.37
C GLN A 42 10.50 -3.34 5.09
N VAL A 43 9.93 -4.43 4.57
CA VAL A 43 10.04 -5.76 5.18
C VAL A 43 11.27 -6.54 4.68
N ALA A 44 11.81 -6.16 3.51
CA ALA A 44 13.07 -6.68 3.00
C ALA A 44 13.77 -5.65 2.11
N GLU A 45 15.11 -5.62 2.12
CA GLU A 45 15.93 -4.78 1.23
C GLU A 45 15.83 -5.18 -0.24
N SER A 46 15.54 -6.46 -0.49
CA SER A 46 15.28 -7.00 -1.82
C SER A 46 14.17 -8.03 -1.72
N CYS A 47 13.32 -8.12 -2.74
CA CYS A 47 12.30 -9.16 -2.80
C CYS A 47 12.94 -10.56 -2.74
N PRO A 48 12.48 -11.47 -1.86
CA PRO A 48 12.88 -12.87 -1.90
C PRO A 48 12.49 -13.50 -3.25
N ASN A 49 13.42 -14.23 -3.87
CA ASN A 49 13.21 -14.83 -5.19
C ASN A 49 12.06 -15.85 -5.26
N ASP A 50 11.69 -16.43 -4.12
CA ASP A 50 10.58 -17.38 -3.97
C ASP A 50 9.25 -16.72 -3.58
N ALA A 51 9.23 -15.39 -3.38
CA ALA A 51 8.01 -14.67 -3.09
C ALA A 51 7.10 -14.62 -4.35
N PRO A 52 5.77 -14.71 -4.19
CA PRO A 52 4.84 -14.56 -5.31
C PRO A 52 5.06 -13.26 -6.11
N LEU A 53 5.44 -12.18 -5.43
CA LEU A 53 5.74 -10.89 -6.08
C LEU A 53 6.98 -10.92 -6.98
N ALA A 54 7.99 -11.76 -6.67
CA ALA A 54 9.15 -11.92 -7.54
C ALA A 54 8.74 -12.62 -8.86
N GLN A 55 7.81 -13.56 -8.78
CA GLN A 55 7.26 -14.23 -9.97
C GLN A 55 6.41 -13.28 -10.81
N GLU A 56 5.56 -12.47 -10.18
CA GLU A 56 4.75 -11.45 -10.87
C GLU A 56 5.64 -10.42 -11.57
N TYR A 57 6.68 -9.93 -10.87
CA TYR A 57 7.65 -9.00 -11.45
C TYR A 57 8.36 -9.62 -12.66
N LEU A 58 8.80 -10.89 -12.56
CA LEU A 58 9.41 -11.60 -13.67
C LEU A 58 8.46 -11.76 -14.85
N PHE A 59 7.19 -12.06 -14.60
CA PHE A 59 6.18 -12.18 -15.65
C PHE A 59 5.94 -10.85 -16.37
N GLN A 60 5.89 -9.74 -15.61
CA GLN A 60 5.61 -8.42 -16.14
C GLN A 60 6.80 -7.78 -16.87
N PHE A 61 8.03 -7.96 -16.34
CA PHE A 61 9.21 -7.23 -16.81
C PHE A 61 10.29 -8.11 -17.44
N GLY A 62 10.19 -9.45 -17.34
CA GLY A 62 11.17 -10.39 -17.89
C GLY A 62 12.49 -10.45 -17.13
N THR A 63 12.59 -9.79 -15.98
CA THR A 63 13.78 -9.78 -15.10
C THR A 63 13.38 -10.05 -13.66
N ILE A 64 14.34 -10.44 -12.81
CA ILE A 64 14.09 -10.56 -11.37
C ILE A 64 14.25 -9.18 -10.69
N PRO A 65 13.46 -8.87 -9.65
CA PRO A 65 13.52 -7.59 -8.93
C PRO A 65 14.73 -7.53 -7.98
N GLN A 66 15.94 -7.50 -8.54
CA GLN A 66 17.16 -7.27 -7.76
C GLN A 66 17.17 -5.85 -7.22
N GLU A 67 17.50 -5.70 -5.93
CA GLU A 67 17.65 -4.40 -5.27
C GLU A 67 16.37 -3.56 -5.18
N ILE A 68 15.20 -4.16 -5.47
CA ILE A 68 13.90 -3.53 -5.27
C ILE A 68 13.36 -3.96 -3.90
N PRO A 69 13.20 -3.03 -2.95
CA PRO A 69 12.70 -3.36 -1.62
C PRO A 69 11.26 -3.86 -1.66
N LEU A 70 10.96 -4.77 -0.74
CA LEU A 70 9.58 -5.20 -0.48
C LEU A 70 9.02 -4.36 0.66
N TRP A 71 7.91 -3.67 0.39
CA TRP A 71 7.18 -2.87 1.37
C TRP A 71 5.90 -3.58 1.78
N ARG A 72 5.53 -3.43 3.05
CA ARG A 72 4.15 -3.63 3.51
C ARG A 72 3.54 -2.27 3.79
N ILE A 73 2.43 -1.99 3.13
CA ILE A 73 1.68 -0.74 3.23
C ILE A 73 0.27 -1.06 3.71
N ILE A 74 -0.13 -0.46 4.82
CA ILE A 74 -1.49 -0.56 5.34
C ILE A 74 -2.15 0.81 5.26
N VAL A 75 -3.28 0.89 4.55
CA VAL A 75 -4.09 2.10 4.47
C VAL A 75 -5.42 1.82 5.14
N ASN A 76 -5.62 2.42 6.31
CA ASN A 76 -6.91 2.44 6.99
C ASN A 76 -7.71 3.65 6.51
N GLY A 77 -8.99 3.48 6.27
CA GLY A 77 -9.83 4.58 5.84
C GLY A 77 -11.30 4.23 5.75
N GLU A 78 -12.04 5.13 5.11
CA GLU A 78 -13.46 5.00 4.85
C GLU A 78 -13.73 5.05 3.36
N THR A 79 -14.63 4.20 2.87
CA THR A 79 -15.05 4.23 1.47
C THR A 79 -16.52 3.87 1.30
N THR A 80 -17.10 4.27 0.17
CA THR A 80 -18.42 3.80 -0.30
C THR A 80 -18.29 2.71 -1.37
N GLN A 81 -17.07 2.41 -1.81
CA GLN A 81 -16.80 1.37 -2.79
C GLN A 81 -17.03 -0.03 -2.20
N PRO A 82 -17.27 -1.04 -3.06
CA PRO A 82 -17.29 -2.43 -2.63
C PRO A 82 -15.97 -2.84 -1.96
N LEU A 83 -16.03 -3.62 -0.88
CA LEU A 83 -14.83 -4.07 -0.15
C LEU A 83 -13.78 -4.71 -1.08
N ALA A 84 -14.23 -5.51 -2.04
CA ALA A 84 -13.39 -6.19 -3.01
C ALA A 84 -12.55 -5.25 -3.91
N ALA A 85 -12.97 -3.98 -4.05
CA ALA A 85 -12.26 -2.97 -4.84
C ALA A 85 -11.31 -2.10 -4.00
N ALA A 86 -11.39 -2.12 -2.67
CA ALA A 86 -10.65 -1.20 -1.83
C ALA A 86 -9.12 -1.38 -1.95
N ALA A 87 -8.63 -2.63 -1.98
CA ALA A 87 -7.21 -2.93 -2.14
C ALA A 87 -6.66 -2.42 -3.49
N SER A 88 -7.38 -2.69 -4.59
CA SER A 88 -6.99 -2.20 -5.92
C SER A 88 -7.04 -0.68 -6.02
N THR A 89 -8.02 -0.02 -5.40
CA THR A 89 -8.09 1.44 -5.36
C THR A 89 -6.87 2.05 -4.67
N VAL A 90 -6.39 1.44 -3.58
CA VAL A 90 -5.16 1.87 -2.92
C VAL A 90 -3.94 1.61 -3.81
N ALA A 91 -3.86 0.44 -4.43
CA ALA A 91 -2.76 0.10 -5.32
C ALA A 91 -2.67 1.01 -6.56
N ASP A 92 -3.81 1.44 -7.11
CA ASP A 92 -3.87 2.36 -8.24
C ASP A 92 -3.37 3.78 -7.89
N CYS A 93 -3.16 4.09 -6.60
CA CYS A 93 -2.54 5.33 -6.13
C CYS A 93 -1.01 5.19 -5.95
N LEU A 94 -0.47 3.97 -6.04
CA LEU A 94 0.97 3.71 -5.99
C LEU A 94 1.59 3.92 -7.38
N PRO A 95 2.93 3.99 -7.49
CA PRO A 95 3.59 4.20 -8.77
C PRO A 95 3.17 3.17 -9.82
N ALA A 96 2.91 3.66 -11.02
CA ALA A 96 2.37 2.85 -12.09
C ALA A 96 3.27 1.64 -12.39
N GLY A 97 2.65 0.46 -12.45
CA GLY A 97 3.35 -0.78 -12.76
C GLY A 97 4.08 -1.43 -11.58
N ALA A 98 4.05 -0.86 -10.37
CA ALA A 98 4.58 -1.52 -9.17
C ALA A 98 3.79 -2.80 -8.85
N PRO A 99 4.41 -4.00 -8.87
CA PRO A 99 3.72 -5.24 -8.53
C PRO A 99 3.29 -5.24 -7.07
N TRP A 100 2.06 -5.67 -6.81
CA TRP A 100 1.49 -5.72 -5.47
C TRP A 100 0.63 -6.97 -5.26
N LEU A 101 0.53 -7.38 -4.00
CA LEU A 101 -0.31 -8.47 -3.53
C LEU A 101 -0.94 -8.04 -2.21
N GLY A 102 -2.25 -8.20 -2.08
CA GLY A 102 -2.93 -7.81 -0.85
C GLY A 102 -4.44 -7.94 -0.93
N SER A 103 -5.09 -7.54 0.15
CA SER A 103 -6.53 -7.57 0.27
C SER A 103 -7.01 -6.38 1.09
N ALA A 104 -8.32 -6.24 1.18
CA ALA A 104 -8.95 -5.31 2.10
C ALA A 104 -9.94 -6.04 2.99
N GLU A 105 -10.03 -5.59 4.24
CA GLU A 105 -10.92 -6.10 5.27
C GLU A 105 -11.72 -4.97 5.90
N ILE A 106 -12.84 -5.31 6.53
CA ILE A 106 -13.64 -4.33 7.29
C ILE A 106 -12.96 -4.04 8.62
N GLY A 107 -12.89 -2.77 8.99
CA GLY A 107 -12.35 -2.32 10.27
C GLY A 107 -11.01 -1.62 10.12
N PHE A 108 -10.13 -1.84 11.10
CA PHE A 108 -8.87 -1.14 11.25
C PHE A 108 -7.75 -2.14 11.57
N THR A 109 -6.60 -1.97 10.92
CA THR A 109 -5.40 -2.78 11.15
C THR A 109 -4.28 -1.88 11.65
N GLU A 110 -3.73 -2.23 12.82
CA GLU A 110 -2.49 -1.64 13.31
C GLU A 110 -1.28 -2.26 12.62
N MET A 111 -0.26 -1.45 12.40
CA MET A 111 1.05 -1.97 12.08
C MET A 111 1.67 -2.57 13.35
N GLY A 112 2.01 -3.86 13.29
CA GLY A 112 2.56 -4.58 14.45
C GLY A 112 3.78 -3.89 15.08
N LEU A 113 4.08 -4.22 16.34
CA LEU A 113 5.25 -3.75 17.11
C LEU A 113 5.31 -2.23 17.33
N GLY A 114 4.17 -1.53 17.38
CA GLY A 114 4.13 -0.11 17.73
C GLY A 114 4.75 0.80 16.67
N ILE A 115 4.82 0.34 15.43
CA ILE A 115 5.29 1.15 14.30
C ILE A 115 4.32 2.33 14.12
N PRO A 116 4.80 3.58 14.19
CA PRO A 116 3.94 4.74 14.01
C PRO A 116 3.46 4.82 12.56
N ALA A 117 2.28 5.41 12.38
CA ALA A 117 1.79 5.72 11.05
C ALA A 117 2.70 6.76 10.40
N VAL A 118 3.06 6.54 9.14
CA VAL A 118 3.81 7.52 8.33
C VAL A 118 2.96 8.74 7.99
N TRP A 119 1.63 8.57 8.06
CA TRP A 119 0.65 9.64 7.89
C TRP A 119 -0.62 9.35 8.69
N ARG A 120 -1.25 10.39 9.24
CA ARG A 120 -2.59 10.33 9.84
C ARG A 120 -3.40 11.56 9.44
N ALA A 121 -4.70 11.38 9.27
CA ALA A 121 -5.62 12.50 9.17
C ALA A 121 -5.56 13.32 10.47
N GLU A 122 -5.60 14.65 10.36
CA GLU A 122 -5.78 15.48 11.55
C GLU A 122 -7.13 15.16 12.18
N ALA A 123 -7.15 14.93 13.49
CA ALA A 123 -8.41 14.76 14.21
C ALA A 123 -9.21 16.06 14.07
N THR A 124 -10.32 16.02 13.34
CA THR A 124 -11.26 17.12 13.33
C THR A 124 -11.85 17.22 14.74
N LYS A 125 -11.49 18.30 15.46
CA LYS A 125 -12.07 18.63 16.77
C LYS A 125 -13.54 18.98 16.65
#